data_AF-A0A2S6BUN7-F1
#
_entry.id   AF-A0A2S6BUN7-F1
#
_cell.length_a   1.000
_cell.length_b   1.000
_cell.length_c   1.000
_cell.angle_alpha   90.00
_cell.angle_beta   90.00
_cell.angle_gamma   90.00
#
_symmetry.space_group_name_H-M   'P 1'
#
loop_
_entity.id
_entity.type
_entity.pdbx_description
1 polymer ?
#
loop_
_entity_poly.entity_id
_entity_poly.type
_entity_poly.pdbx_seq_one_letter_code
_entity_poly.pdbx_strand_id
1 'polypeptide(L)'
;MFDLTLTQQVPAGTLAAEAWVESTRKLVPIVFQAFQLEEAGSYGEAIKAHQTATSLLETAAKIKNVRKFNRKMYERQADIHQERIAYLEKVQQQGGKVMLVPARTSPDTSSPLGDLSANSPLSSLSSQVEEYIIIKDTDLVDVGVRSCWFFLKKFAHSPHDATELTHYVVQCIWDNEKPIIETMFRRPDEVFPLGGHLHTALLLQGDKQNFNFCMRRRGEKSIFEEPQDGIWESPTKDSKKKEWSPRTFEVEGRYFVWKNEDGKDAGLLSKKWGFETLYETTKSADEGGEIVGEKLAWGKIGGKGKGKWTIWVKEGLTLKLKEQILASQVSRLMRWSMPPIKDLAGVEKATLALTAVTGLVALGGLLG
;
A
#
# COMPACT_ATOMS: atom_id res chain seq x y z
N MET A 1 -25.36 -2.60 -6.94
CA MET A 1 -24.40 -3.62 -6.49
C MET A 1 -23.31 -3.65 -7.55
N PHE A 2 -22.17 -3.00 -7.30
CA PHE A 2 -21.11 -2.87 -8.29
C PHE A 2 -20.10 -4.00 -8.09
N ASP A 3 -19.85 -4.78 -9.15
CA ASP A 3 -18.80 -5.80 -9.20
C ASP A 3 -17.44 -5.09 -9.34
N LEU A 4 -16.82 -4.83 -8.20
CA LEU A 4 -15.86 -3.73 -8.01
C LEU A 4 -14.40 -4.15 -7.88
N THR A 5 -14.05 -5.41 -8.11
CA THR A 5 -12.63 -5.77 -8.04
C THR A 5 -12.07 -6.02 -9.44
N LEU A 6 -11.04 -5.27 -9.80
CA LEU A 6 -10.24 -5.57 -10.98
C LEU A 6 -9.60 -6.96 -10.80
N THR A 7 -9.40 -7.40 -9.54
CA THR A 7 -9.04 -8.77 -9.15
C THR A 7 -10.12 -9.84 -9.42
N GLN A 8 -11.42 -9.50 -9.50
CA GLN A 8 -12.51 -10.38 -10.01
C GLN A 8 -12.71 -10.24 -11.53
N GLN A 9 -12.37 -9.08 -12.11
CA GLN A 9 -12.47 -8.84 -13.56
C GLN A 9 -11.31 -9.42 -14.37
N VAL A 10 -10.21 -9.83 -13.73
CA VAL A 10 -9.28 -10.74 -14.40
C VAL A 10 -10.00 -12.09 -14.47
N PRO A 11 -10.31 -12.62 -15.67
CA PRO A 11 -11.21 -13.77 -15.83
C PRO A 11 -10.93 -14.85 -14.79
N ALA A 12 -11.97 -15.43 -14.19
CA ALA A 12 -11.83 -16.46 -13.15
C ALA A 12 -10.90 -17.64 -13.54
N GLY A 13 -10.62 -17.84 -14.84
CA GLY A 13 -9.60 -18.77 -15.35
C GLY A 13 -8.18 -18.20 -15.56
N THR A 14 -7.86 -16.98 -15.09
CA THR A 14 -6.66 -16.23 -15.52
C THR A 14 -5.75 -15.63 -14.44
N LEU A 15 -6.10 -15.62 -13.15
CA LEU A 15 -5.11 -15.28 -12.09
C LEU A 15 -4.65 -16.45 -11.24
N ALA A 16 -5.40 -17.54 -11.19
CA ALA A 16 -5.08 -18.62 -10.30
C ALA A 16 -5.67 -19.93 -10.83
N ALA A 17 -4.89 -20.69 -11.58
CA ALA A 17 -5.17 -22.12 -11.68
C ALA A 17 -5.23 -22.68 -10.25
N GLU A 18 -6.16 -23.59 -9.93
CA GLU A 18 -6.26 -24.20 -8.59
C GLU A 18 -4.90 -24.72 -8.08
N ALA A 19 -4.10 -25.26 -9.01
CA ALA A 19 -2.72 -25.69 -8.75
C ALA A 19 -1.81 -24.57 -8.23
N TRP A 20 -1.97 -23.34 -8.71
CA TRP A 20 -1.23 -22.18 -8.22
C TRP A 20 -1.69 -21.78 -6.82
N VAL A 21 -3.01 -21.71 -6.56
CA VAL A 21 -3.56 -21.43 -5.22
C VAL A 21 -3.04 -22.42 -4.20
N GLU A 22 -3.11 -23.71 -4.54
CA GLU A 22 -2.67 -24.79 -3.66
C GLU A 22 -1.16 -24.75 -3.42
N SER A 23 -0.37 -24.45 -4.46
CA SER A 23 1.07 -24.21 -4.31
C SER A 23 1.36 -23.03 -3.39
N THR A 24 0.64 -21.92 -3.54
CA THR A 24 0.84 -20.72 -2.71
C THR A 24 0.43 -20.98 -1.26
N ARG A 25 -0.66 -21.73 -1.01
CA ARG A 25 -1.09 -22.12 0.33
C ARG A 25 -0.02 -22.89 1.10
N LYS A 26 0.75 -23.73 0.40
CA LYS A 26 1.87 -24.49 1.00
C LYS A 26 3.12 -23.64 1.22
N LEU A 27 3.36 -22.65 0.36
CA LEU A 27 4.54 -21.78 0.46
C LEU A 27 4.40 -20.70 1.53
N VAL A 28 3.19 -20.17 1.74
CA VAL A 28 2.96 -19.06 2.69
C VAL A 28 3.48 -19.36 4.11
N PRO A 29 3.19 -20.53 4.73
CA PRO A 29 3.73 -20.85 6.05
C PRO A 29 5.26 -20.84 6.10
N ILE A 30 5.93 -21.28 5.03
CA ILE A 30 7.40 -21.38 4.97
C ILE A 30 8.03 -19.99 4.83
N VAL A 31 7.47 -19.16 3.94
CA VAL A 31 7.85 -17.75 3.80
C VAL A 31 7.68 -17.03 5.14
N PHE A 32 6.55 -17.23 5.79
CA PHE A 32 6.21 -16.54 7.02
C PHE A 32 7.06 -16.98 8.23
N GLN A 33 7.36 -18.28 8.35
CA GLN A 33 8.11 -18.84 9.49
C GLN A 33 9.43 -18.10 9.73
N ALA A 34 10.12 -17.67 8.67
CA ALA A 34 11.40 -16.97 8.79
C ALA A 34 11.26 -15.67 9.59
N PHE A 35 10.22 -14.88 9.33
CA PHE A 35 9.94 -13.64 10.03
C PHE A 35 9.49 -13.87 11.48
N GLN A 36 8.74 -14.94 11.76
CA GLN A 36 8.39 -15.32 13.14
C GLN A 36 9.62 -15.62 13.99
N LEU A 37 10.60 -16.32 13.41
CA LEU A 37 11.85 -16.63 14.07
C LEU A 37 12.69 -15.36 14.33
N GLU A 38 12.64 -14.36 13.44
CA GLU A 38 13.23 -13.06 13.70
C GLU A 38 12.57 -12.35 14.89
N GLU A 39 11.23 -12.30 14.92
CA GLU A 39 10.47 -11.69 16.01
C GLU A 39 10.72 -12.40 17.36
N ALA A 40 10.94 -13.72 17.33
CA ALA A 40 11.31 -14.52 18.51
C ALA A 40 12.78 -14.33 18.94
N GLY A 41 13.60 -13.61 18.16
CA GLY A 41 15.03 -13.42 18.42
C GLY A 41 15.92 -14.62 18.04
N SER A 42 15.37 -15.65 17.42
CA SER A 42 16.09 -16.86 16.99
C SER A 42 16.80 -16.65 15.64
N TYR A 43 17.69 -15.66 15.56
CA TYR A 43 18.25 -15.19 14.28
C TYR A 43 19.02 -16.27 13.48
N GLY A 44 19.72 -17.19 14.15
CA GLY A 44 20.41 -18.29 13.48
C GLY A 44 19.44 -19.28 12.81
N GLU A 45 18.27 -19.50 13.40
CA GLU A 45 17.20 -20.30 12.80
C GLU A 45 16.46 -19.51 11.74
N ALA A 46 16.24 -18.21 11.96
CA ALA A 46 15.64 -17.32 10.98
C ALA A 46 16.44 -17.32 9.68
N ILE A 47 17.77 -17.17 9.72
CA ILE A 47 18.64 -17.24 8.53
C ILE A 47 18.40 -18.54 7.74
N LYS A 48 18.37 -19.70 8.42
CA LYS A 48 18.11 -20.99 7.77
C LYS A 48 16.71 -21.06 7.16
N ALA A 49 15.71 -20.50 7.83
CA ALA A 49 14.35 -20.42 7.33
C ALA A 49 14.24 -19.50 6.10
N HIS A 50 14.91 -18.33 6.10
CA HIS A 50 15.00 -17.47 4.92
C HIS A 50 15.68 -18.18 3.75
N GLN A 51 16.81 -18.87 3.98
CA GLN A 51 17.50 -19.65 2.95
C GLN A 51 16.59 -20.74 2.34
N THR A 52 15.83 -21.43 3.19
CA THR A 52 14.85 -22.43 2.76
C THR A 52 13.75 -21.80 1.91
N ALA A 53 13.17 -20.68 2.36
CA ALA A 53 12.16 -19.93 1.61
C ALA A 53 12.70 -19.47 0.25
N THR A 54 13.89 -18.86 0.20
CA THR A 54 14.54 -18.44 -1.05
C THR A 54 14.69 -19.58 -2.04
N SER A 55 15.24 -20.73 -1.60
CA SER A 55 15.42 -21.91 -2.47
C SER A 55 14.11 -22.42 -3.09
N LEU A 56 13.04 -22.48 -2.28
CA LEU A 56 11.72 -22.91 -2.74
C LEU A 56 11.09 -21.91 -3.70
N LEU A 57 11.19 -20.61 -3.41
CA LEU A 57 10.67 -19.54 -4.26
C LEU A 57 11.38 -19.49 -5.62
N GLU A 58 12.70 -19.60 -5.62
CA GLU A 58 13.49 -19.68 -6.86
C GLU A 58 13.14 -20.93 -7.68
N THR A 59 12.88 -22.05 -7.02
CA THR A 59 12.42 -23.28 -7.68
C THR A 59 11.03 -23.07 -8.29
N ALA A 60 10.09 -22.48 -7.54
CA ALA A 60 8.74 -22.16 -8.00
C ALA A 60 8.75 -21.20 -9.21
N ALA A 61 9.65 -20.20 -9.21
CA ALA A 61 9.82 -19.28 -10.34
C ALA A 61 10.31 -19.97 -11.63
N LYS A 62 11.01 -21.11 -11.50
CA LYS A 62 11.54 -21.88 -12.64
C LYS A 62 10.55 -22.91 -13.20
N ILE A 63 9.42 -23.16 -12.54
CA ILE A 63 8.40 -24.11 -13.01
C ILE A 63 7.86 -23.66 -14.39
N LYS A 64 7.85 -24.59 -15.35
CA LYS A 64 7.31 -24.37 -16.69
C LYS A 64 5.81 -24.06 -16.60
N ASN A 65 5.32 -23.19 -17.48
CA ASN A 65 3.90 -22.76 -17.52
C ASN A 65 3.43 -21.86 -16.36
N VAL A 66 4.30 -21.46 -15.43
CA VAL A 66 3.98 -20.37 -14.51
C VAL A 66 3.94 -19.05 -15.28
N ARG A 67 2.81 -18.35 -15.20
CA ARG A 67 2.60 -17.03 -15.81
C ARG A 67 3.67 -16.05 -15.35
N LYS A 68 4.07 -15.13 -16.24
CA LYS A 68 5.13 -14.14 -15.98
C LYS A 68 4.81 -13.31 -14.73
N PHE A 69 3.54 -12.94 -14.55
CA PHE A 69 3.06 -12.24 -13.36
C PHE A 69 3.37 -13.01 -12.06
N ASN A 70 2.95 -14.27 -11.97
CA ASN A 70 3.16 -15.13 -10.80
C ASN A 70 4.65 -15.39 -10.54
N ARG A 71 5.42 -15.61 -11.62
CA ARG A 71 6.88 -15.79 -11.57
C ARG A 71 7.57 -14.60 -10.88
N LYS A 72 7.19 -13.39 -11.28
CA LYS A 72 7.75 -12.16 -10.72
C LYS A 72 7.38 -11.97 -9.24
N MET A 73 6.26 -12.49 -8.78
CA MET A 73 5.94 -12.50 -7.35
C MET A 73 6.88 -13.43 -6.56
N TYR A 74 7.18 -14.62 -7.09
CA TYR A 74 8.18 -15.53 -6.50
C TYR A 74 9.56 -14.88 -6.42
N GLU A 75 10.02 -14.28 -7.52
CA GLU A 75 11.31 -13.58 -7.58
C GLU A 75 11.37 -12.45 -6.55
N ARG A 76 10.35 -11.58 -6.48
CA ARG A 76 10.33 -10.46 -5.52
C ARG A 76 10.30 -10.90 -4.06
N GLN A 77 9.54 -11.94 -3.72
CA GLN A 77 9.57 -12.48 -2.35
C GLN A 77 10.96 -13.06 -2.04
N ALA A 78 11.58 -13.76 -3.00
CA ALA A 78 12.93 -14.30 -2.81
C ALA A 78 13.96 -13.19 -2.58
N ASP A 79 13.89 -12.09 -3.33
CA ASP A 79 14.75 -10.92 -3.16
C ASP A 79 14.62 -10.34 -1.73
N ILE A 80 13.40 -10.25 -1.18
CA ILE A 80 13.18 -9.81 0.21
C ILE A 80 13.85 -10.76 1.20
N HIS A 81 13.72 -12.08 1.03
CA HIS A 81 14.41 -13.03 1.91
C HIS A 81 15.94 -12.93 1.78
N GLN A 82 16.47 -12.72 0.58
CA GLN A 82 17.91 -12.50 0.36
C GLN A 82 18.41 -11.22 1.05
N GLU A 83 17.64 -10.12 0.97
CA GLU A 83 17.92 -8.89 1.72
C GLU A 83 17.99 -9.16 3.23
N ARG A 84 17.06 -9.95 3.77
CA ARG A 84 17.05 -10.33 5.20
C ARG A 84 18.23 -11.22 5.57
N ILE A 85 18.58 -12.23 4.77
CA ILE A 85 19.74 -13.10 5.02
C ILE A 85 21.01 -12.26 5.14
N ALA A 86 21.29 -11.43 4.13
CA ALA A 86 22.49 -10.60 4.10
C ALA A 86 22.59 -9.67 5.32
N TYR A 87 21.46 -9.09 5.73
CA TYR A 87 21.39 -8.24 6.91
C TYR A 87 21.62 -9.01 8.22
N LEU A 88 20.91 -10.12 8.42
CA LEU A 88 21.00 -10.90 9.65
C LEU A 88 22.41 -11.49 9.84
N GLU A 89 23.02 -12.01 8.78
CA GLU A 89 24.40 -12.52 8.80
C GLU A 89 25.38 -11.40 9.18
N LYS A 90 25.20 -10.20 8.62
CA LYS A 90 26.01 -9.03 8.95
C LYS A 90 25.87 -8.62 10.41
N VAL A 91 24.63 -8.52 10.93
CA VAL A 91 24.40 -8.17 12.34
C VAL A 91 24.96 -9.24 13.28
N GLN A 92 24.87 -10.52 12.91
CA GLN A 92 25.43 -11.62 13.69
C GLN A 92 26.97 -11.55 13.75
N GLN A 93 27.64 -11.15 12.67
CA GLN A 93 29.09 -11.00 12.61
C GLN A 93 29.59 -9.75 13.34
N GLN A 94 28.91 -8.62 13.18
CA GLN A 94 29.36 -7.33 13.71
C GLN A 94 28.91 -7.08 15.15
N GLY A 95 27.91 -7.82 15.62
CA GLY A 95 27.19 -7.49 16.84
C GLY A 95 26.28 -6.28 16.64
N GLY A 96 25.06 -6.33 17.17
CA GLY A 96 24.13 -5.21 17.06
C GLY A 96 22.69 -5.60 17.37
N LYS A 97 21.84 -4.58 17.47
CA LYS A 97 20.39 -4.79 17.59
C LYS A 97 19.82 -5.02 16.19
N VAL A 98 19.16 -6.15 16.00
CA VAL A 98 18.45 -6.46 14.76
C VAL A 98 17.27 -5.49 14.59
N MET A 99 17.20 -4.85 13.43
CA MET A 99 16.02 -4.13 12.98
C MET A 99 15.03 -5.15 12.43
N LEU A 100 13.92 -5.28 13.14
CA LEU A 100 12.77 -6.06 12.69
C LEU A 100 12.03 -5.29 11.60
N VAL A 101 11.55 -6.03 10.61
CA VAL A 101 10.59 -5.51 9.63
C VAL A 101 9.16 -5.85 10.10
N PRO A 102 8.15 -5.05 9.74
CA PRO A 102 6.76 -5.39 10.06
C PRO A 102 6.39 -6.73 9.42
N ALA A 103 5.92 -7.69 10.19
CA ALA A 103 5.43 -8.99 9.73
C ALA A 103 3.95 -9.16 10.09
N ARG A 104 3.20 -10.12 9.53
CA ARG A 104 1.77 -10.30 9.87
C ARG A 104 1.49 -10.45 11.38
N THR A 105 2.41 -11.07 12.12
CA THR A 105 2.31 -11.25 13.58
C THR A 105 2.77 -10.06 14.38
N SER A 106 3.36 -9.05 13.72
CA SER A 106 3.76 -7.84 14.40
C SER A 106 2.55 -7.29 15.11
N PRO A 107 2.59 -7.25 16.46
CA PRO A 107 1.48 -6.73 17.21
C PRO A 107 1.26 -5.30 16.73
N ASP A 108 0.00 -4.91 16.55
CA ASP A 108 -0.36 -3.53 16.81
C ASP A 108 0.00 -3.37 18.29
N THR A 109 1.24 -2.97 18.61
CA THR A 109 1.66 -2.70 19.99
C THR A 109 0.82 -1.53 20.45
N SER A 110 -0.36 -1.87 20.93
CA SER A 110 -1.22 -1.07 21.76
C SER A 110 -0.49 -0.98 23.10
N SER A 111 0.45 -0.06 23.20
CA SER A 111 0.18 0.92 24.24
C SER A 111 -0.98 1.72 23.68
N PRO A 112 -2.19 1.66 24.24
CA PRO A 112 -3.29 2.48 23.79
C PRO A 112 -2.91 3.92 24.11
N LEU A 113 -2.10 4.59 23.26
CA LEU A 113 -1.57 5.93 23.56
C LEU A 113 -1.28 6.07 25.07
N GLY A 114 -0.44 5.19 25.65
CA GLY A 114 -0.43 4.93 27.10
C GLY A 114 -0.56 6.22 27.92
N ASP A 115 -1.66 6.38 28.66
CA ASP A 115 -2.00 7.55 29.49
C ASP A 115 -1.89 8.94 28.84
N LEU A 116 -1.68 9.03 27.52
CA LEU A 116 -1.84 10.26 26.79
C LEU A 116 -3.33 10.48 26.64
N SER A 117 -3.84 11.29 27.57
CA SER A 117 -5.10 12.00 27.45
C SER A 117 -5.40 12.24 25.97
N ALA A 118 -6.63 11.92 25.55
CA ALA A 118 -7.17 12.28 24.24
C ALA A 118 -6.96 13.77 23.87
N ASN A 119 -6.47 14.59 24.82
CA ASN A 119 -6.18 16.00 24.71
C ASN A 119 -4.76 16.35 24.20
N SER A 120 -3.83 15.40 24.05
CA SER A 120 -2.46 15.69 23.54
C SER A 120 -2.26 15.29 22.08
N PRO A 121 -1.68 16.15 21.22
CA PRO A 121 -1.43 15.82 19.80
C PRO A 121 -0.46 14.65 19.61
N LEU A 122 -0.66 13.79 18.59
CA LEU A 122 0.25 12.67 18.29
C LEU A 122 1.67 13.15 17.99
N SER A 123 1.83 14.38 17.51
CA SER A 123 3.15 14.93 17.17
C SER A 123 4.08 15.06 18.38
N SER A 124 3.53 15.08 19.61
CA SER A 124 4.33 15.14 20.84
C SER A 124 4.83 13.77 21.30
N LEU A 125 4.43 12.67 20.65
CA LEU A 125 4.85 11.31 21.01
C LEU A 125 6.35 11.10 20.88
N SER A 126 6.95 11.69 19.84
CA SER A 126 8.38 11.56 19.56
C SER A 126 8.89 12.74 18.76
N SER A 127 10.11 13.17 19.09
CA SER A 127 10.85 14.11 18.24
C SER A 127 11.44 13.41 16.99
N GLN A 128 11.62 12.09 17.05
CA GLN A 128 12.24 11.28 15.99
C GLN A 128 11.30 11.06 14.79
N VAL A 129 11.89 10.70 13.66
CA VAL A 129 11.19 10.46 12.39
C VAL A 129 11.72 9.18 11.74
N GLU A 130 10.82 8.37 11.22
CA GLU A 130 11.16 7.25 10.35
C GLU A 130 11.26 7.75 8.91
N GLU A 131 12.36 7.43 8.24
CA GLU A 131 12.53 7.70 6.81
C GLU A 131 12.28 6.42 6.00
N TYR A 132 11.38 6.52 5.03
CA TYR A 132 11.15 5.48 4.03
C TYR A 132 11.53 6.00 2.64
N ILE A 133 12.38 5.25 1.96
CA ILE A 133 12.68 5.43 0.55
C ILE A 133 11.73 4.57 -0.27
N ILE A 134 11.01 5.20 -1.17
CA ILE A 134 10.15 4.53 -2.14
C ILE A 134 10.93 4.34 -3.44
N ILE A 135 11.06 3.09 -3.86
CA ILE A 135 11.72 2.68 -5.09
C ILE A 135 10.68 2.04 -6.02
N LYS A 136 10.56 2.57 -7.25
CA LYS A 136 9.79 1.91 -8.30
C LYS A 136 10.59 0.71 -8.84
N ASP A 137 9.96 -0.45 -8.91
CA ASP A 137 10.48 -1.62 -9.61
C ASP A 137 10.00 -1.63 -11.08
N THR A 138 9.53 -2.77 -11.59
CA THR A 138 9.30 -3.01 -13.00
C THR A 138 7.82 -3.05 -13.32
N ASP A 139 7.47 -2.37 -14.41
CA ASP A 139 6.14 -2.43 -15.00
C ASP A 139 6.00 -3.77 -15.74
N LEU A 140 5.00 -4.55 -15.35
CA LEU A 140 4.62 -5.80 -15.98
C LEU A 140 3.35 -5.57 -16.79
N VAL A 141 3.31 -6.10 -18.00
CA VAL A 141 2.10 -6.14 -18.84
C VAL A 141 1.84 -7.60 -19.18
N ASP A 142 0.67 -8.10 -18.82
CA ASP A 142 0.23 -9.46 -19.09
C ASP A 142 -1.27 -9.45 -19.46
N VAL A 143 -1.62 -9.95 -20.65
CA VAL A 143 -3.02 -10.01 -21.17
C VAL A 143 -3.78 -8.66 -21.08
N GLY A 144 -3.12 -7.54 -21.39
CA GLY A 144 -3.74 -6.21 -21.35
C GLY A 144 -3.87 -5.59 -19.95
N VAL A 145 -3.56 -6.35 -18.91
CA VAL A 145 -3.46 -5.87 -17.53
C VAL A 145 -2.02 -5.44 -17.26
N ARG A 146 -1.85 -4.26 -16.69
CA ARG A 146 -0.58 -3.74 -16.18
C ARG A 146 -0.50 -3.95 -14.68
N SER A 147 0.72 -4.19 -14.20
CA SER A 147 1.03 -4.15 -12.78
C SER A 147 2.38 -3.53 -12.53
N CYS A 148 2.46 -2.65 -11.54
CA CYS A 148 3.69 -2.01 -11.10
C CYS A 148 3.84 -2.20 -9.60
N TRP A 149 5.08 -2.31 -9.18
CA TRP A 149 5.47 -2.58 -7.81
C TRP A 149 6.37 -1.47 -7.30
N PHE A 150 6.13 -1.06 -6.06
CA PHE A 150 6.93 -0.09 -5.34
C PHE A 150 7.37 -0.72 -4.02
N PHE A 151 8.62 -0.48 -3.65
CA PHE A 151 9.22 -0.98 -2.42
C PHE A 151 9.51 0.20 -1.51
N LEU A 152 9.03 0.13 -0.27
CA LEU A 152 9.34 1.10 0.78
C LEU A 152 10.47 0.52 1.61
N LYS A 153 11.65 1.10 1.47
CA LYS A 153 12.86 0.68 2.17
C LYS A 153 13.20 1.62 3.32
N LYS A 154 13.67 1.05 4.44
CA LYS A 154 14.21 1.79 5.59
C LYS A 154 15.68 1.41 5.77
N PHE A 155 16.51 2.35 6.18
CA PHE A 155 17.90 2.04 6.55
C PHE A 155 17.96 1.44 7.96
N ALA A 156 18.76 0.39 8.10
CA ALA A 156 19.15 -0.10 9.42
C ALA A 156 19.86 1.02 10.20
N HIS A 157 19.44 1.25 11.45
CA HIS A 157 20.04 2.28 12.30
C HIS A 157 21.40 1.79 12.82
N SER A 158 22.44 1.94 12.01
CA SER A 158 23.82 1.85 12.49
C SER A 158 24.70 2.86 11.75
N PRO A 159 25.55 3.61 12.47
CA PRO A 159 26.44 4.61 11.87
C PRO A 159 27.45 4.01 10.86
N HIS A 160 27.56 2.67 10.80
CA HIS A 160 28.42 1.95 9.86
C HIS A 160 27.63 1.04 8.90
N ASP A 161 26.30 1.10 8.91
CA ASP A 161 25.45 0.24 8.09
C ASP A 161 24.44 1.05 7.28
N ALA A 162 24.64 1.06 5.96
CA ALA A 162 23.69 1.64 5.00
C ALA A 162 22.79 0.56 4.36
N THR A 163 22.55 -0.57 5.04
CA THR A 163 21.68 -1.63 4.50
C THR A 163 20.24 -1.12 4.42
N GLU A 164 19.73 -1.04 3.19
CA GLU A 164 18.33 -0.75 2.89
C GLU A 164 17.51 -2.04 3.00
N LEU A 165 16.49 -2.04 3.86
CA LEU A 165 15.61 -3.18 4.09
C LEU A 165 14.20 -2.86 3.63
N THR A 166 13.60 -3.78 2.87
CA THR A 166 12.19 -3.68 2.49
C THR A 166 11.29 -3.79 3.71
N HIS A 167 10.56 -2.72 4.03
CA HIS A 167 9.58 -2.67 5.11
C HIS A 167 8.16 -2.88 4.60
N TYR A 168 7.85 -2.37 3.41
CA TYR A 168 6.56 -2.57 2.78
C TYR A 168 6.69 -2.69 1.28
N VAL A 169 5.69 -3.31 0.68
CA VAL A 169 5.59 -3.50 -0.76
C VAL A 169 4.20 -3.06 -1.20
N VAL A 170 4.13 -2.31 -2.28
CA VAL A 170 2.86 -1.84 -2.82
C VAL A 170 2.74 -2.24 -4.29
N GLN A 171 1.63 -2.87 -4.64
CA GLN A 171 1.32 -3.24 -6.01
C GLN A 171 0.12 -2.43 -6.50
N CYS A 172 0.21 -1.84 -7.69
CA CYS A 172 -0.97 -1.42 -8.43
C CYS A 172 -1.24 -2.37 -9.59
N ILE A 173 -2.52 -2.51 -9.92
CA ILE A 173 -3.01 -3.26 -11.08
C ILE A 173 -4.00 -2.36 -11.81
N TRP A 174 -3.85 -2.23 -13.12
CA TRP A 174 -4.76 -1.42 -13.95
C TRP A 174 -4.75 -1.89 -15.41
N ASP A 175 -5.72 -1.47 -16.21
CA ASP A 175 -5.70 -1.65 -17.67
C ASP A 175 -5.37 -0.32 -18.37
N ASN A 176 -5.05 -0.34 -19.67
CA ASN A 176 -4.67 0.89 -20.39
C ASN A 176 -5.80 1.92 -20.54
N GLU A 177 -7.05 1.50 -20.31
CA GLU A 177 -8.25 2.28 -20.61
C GLU A 177 -8.88 2.89 -19.36
N LYS A 178 -8.67 2.28 -18.19
CA LYS A 178 -9.22 2.67 -16.90
C LYS A 178 -8.14 3.25 -15.99
N PRO A 179 -8.49 4.24 -15.15
CA PRO A 179 -7.60 4.72 -14.10
C PRO A 179 -7.28 3.62 -13.09
N ILE A 180 -6.16 3.79 -12.38
CA ILE A 180 -5.82 2.93 -11.25
C ILE A 180 -6.90 3.11 -10.18
N ILE A 181 -7.70 2.06 -9.97
CA ILE A 181 -8.76 2.02 -8.95
C ILE A 181 -8.40 1.11 -7.77
N GLU A 182 -7.24 0.45 -7.79
CA GLU A 182 -6.86 -0.49 -6.74
C GLU A 182 -5.35 -0.52 -6.56
N THR A 183 -4.92 -0.45 -5.30
CA THR A 183 -3.55 -0.69 -4.88
C THR A 183 -3.55 -1.73 -3.75
N MET A 184 -2.43 -2.40 -3.54
CA MET A 184 -2.31 -3.45 -2.54
C MET A 184 -1.05 -3.17 -1.74
N PHE A 185 -1.23 -2.69 -0.52
CA PHE A 185 -0.16 -2.42 0.44
C PHE A 185 0.10 -3.68 1.29
N ARG A 186 1.35 -4.09 1.40
CA ARG A 186 1.73 -5.39 1.96
C ARG A 186 2.95 -5.27 2.84
N ARG A 187 3.01 -6.09 3.88
CA ARG A 187 4.22 -6.35 4.65
C ARG A 187 5.17 -7.26 3.85
N PRO A 188 6.47 -7.35 4.21
CA PRO A 188 7.47 -8.09 3.44
C PRO A 188 7.24 -9.60 3.43
N ASP A 189 6.56 -10.17 4.43
CA ASP A 189 6.16 -11.58 4.48
C ASP A 189 4.88 -11.88 3.69
N GLU A 190 4.33 -10.87 3.02
CA GLU A 190 3.00 -10.89 2.45
C GLU A 190 2.97 -10.52 0.97
N VAL A 191 4.02 -10.75 0.19
CA VAL A 191 3.94 -10.48 -1.26
C VAL A 191 2.90 -11.41 -1.93
N PHE A 192 2.70 -12.63 -1.40
CA PHE A 192 1.73 -13.60 -1.93
C PHE A 192 0.29 -13.33 -1.52
N PRO A 193 -0.68 -13.40 -2.45
CA PRO A 193 -2.06 -12.94 -2.25
C PRO A 193 -2.92 -13.79 -1.32
N LEU A 194 -2.37 -14.82 -0.65
CA LEU A 194 -3.09 -15.64 0.34
C LEU A 194 -2.66 -15.29 1.79
N GLY A 195 -2.08 -14.10 2.00
CA GLY A 195 -1.65 -13.58 3.30
C GLY A 195 -2.54 -12.44 3.81
N GLY A 196 -2.38 -12.08 5.09
CA GLY A 196 -3.19 -11.08 5.83
C GLY A 196 -2.91 -9.62 5.43
N HIS A 197 -3.01 -9.30 4.13
CA HIS A 197 -2.66 -7.99 3.60
C HIS A 197 -3.52 -6.85 4.17
N LEU A 198 -2.89 -5.70 4.43
CA LEU A 198 -3.58 -4.41 4.44
C LEU A 198 -4.01 -4.06 3.00
N HIS A 199 -5.11 -4.66 2.56
CA HIS A 199 -5.64 -4.44 1.22
C HIS A 199 -6.27 -3.04 1.06
N THR A 200 -5.45 -2.08 0.63
CA THR A 200 -5.91 -0.73 0.32
C THR A 200 -6.69 -0.68 -1.01
N ALA A 201 -7.92 -1.18 -1.01
CA ALA A 201 -8.81 -1.05 -2.17
C ALA A 201 -9.35 0.37 -2.27
N LEU A 202 -8.94 1.14 -3.29
CA LEU A 202 -9.55 2.43 -3.61
C LEU A 202 -10.94 2.21 -4.24
N LEU A 203 -11.92 1.83 -3.42
CA LEU A 203 -13.26 1.53 -3.90
C LEU A 203 -14.01 2.82 -4.19
N LEU A 204 -14.42 2.97 -5.44
CA LEU A 204 -15.22 4.09 -5.91
C LEU A 204 -16.65 3.95 -5.38
N GLN A 205 -17.08 4.88 -4.53
CA GLN A 205 -18.47 4.95 -4.06
C GLN A 205 -19.01 6.36 -4.29
N GLY A 206 -20.05 6.49 -5.12
CA GLY A 206 -20.78 7.73 -5.37
C GLY A 206 -21.15 8.00 -6.84
N ASP A 207 -22.05 8.95 -7.04
CA ASP A 207 -22.36 9.60 -8.31
C ASP A 207 -21.32 10.69 -8.65
N LYS A 208 -21.31 11.15 -9.91
CA LYS A 208 -20.26 11.93 -10.64
C LYS A 208 -19.54 13.08 -9.89
N GLN A 209 -20.01 13.49 -8.70
CA GLN A 209 -19.52 14.63 -7.92
C GLN A 209 -19.04 14.28 -6.50
N ASN A 210 -19.20 13.04 -6.01
CA ASN A 210 -18.84 12.63 -4.65
C ASN A 210 -17.99 11.34 -4.69
N PHE A 211 -16.71 11.45 -5.05
CA PHE A 211 -15.79 10.31 -5.04
C PHE A 211 -15.25 10.06 -3.63
N ASN A 212 -15.70 9.02 -2.93
CA ASN A 212 -15.04 8.57 -1.70
C ASN A 212 -13.97 7.53 -2.01
N PHE A 213 -12.83 7.60 -1.32
CA PHE A 213 -11.77 6.60 -1.41
C PHE A 213 -11.81 5.76 -0.14
N CYS A 214 -12.12 4.47 -0.30
CA CYS A 214 -11.92 3.57 0.81
C CYS A 214 -10.45 3.17 0.91
N MET A 215 -9.93 3.02 2.13
CA MET A 215 -8.73 2.26 2.39
C MET A 215 -9.11 1.16 3.38
N ARG A 216 -9.15 -0.08 2.89
CA ARG A 216 -9.63 -1.20 3.69
C ARG A 216 -8.45 -1.99 4.25
N ARG A 217 -8.69 -2.69 5.36
CA ARG A 217 -7.87 -3.83 5.77
C ARG A 217 -8.68 -5.07 5.46
N ARG A 218 -8.18 -5.94 4.58
CA ARG A 218 -8.86 -7.23 4.37
C ARG A 218 -8.48 -8.14 5.53
N GLY A 219 -9.48 -8.76 6.14
CA GLY A 219 -9.27 -9.74 7.19
C GLY A 219 -8.63 -11.02 6.65
N GLU A 220 -8.01 -11.78 7.54
CA GLU A 220 -7.28 -13.03 7.22
C GLU A 220 -8.16 -14.14 6.60
N LYS A 221 -9.49 -14.05 6.74
CA LYS A 221 -10.40 -15.16 6.44
C LYS A 221 -10.67 -15.38 4.96
N SER A 222 -10.59 -14.34 4.11
CA SER A 222 -10.82 -14.51 2.67
C SER A 222 -10.41 -13.29 1.86
N ILE A 223 -9.75 -13.52 0.71
CA ILE A 223 -9.59 -12.50 -0.33
C ILE A 223 -10.89 -12.23 -1.11
N PHE A 224 -11.97 -12.94 -0.83
CA PHE A 224 -13.23 -12.85 -1.56
C PHE A 224 -14.39 -12.34 -0.71
N GLU A 225 -14.23 -12.21 0.61
CA GLU A 225 -15.25 -11.64 1.48
C GLU A 225 -15.06 -10.12 1.60
N GLU A 226 -16.15 -9.37 1.55
CA GLU A 226 -16.12 -7.94 1.83
C GLU A 226 -15.79 -7.71 3.32
N PRO A 227 -14.70 -6.99 3.64
CA PRO A 227 -14.36 -6.72 5.03
C PRO A 227 -15.39 -5.76 5.66
N GLN A 228 -15.75 -6.02 6.91
CA GLN A 228 -16.70 -5.21 7.67
C GLN A 228 -16.08 -3.89 8.21
N ASP A 229 -14.75 -3.84 8.39
CA ASP A 229 -14.03 -2.73 9.02
C ASP A 229 -12.99 -2.10 8.08
N GLY A 230 -13.29 -0.93 7.52
CA GLY A 230 -12.37 -0.16 6.65
C GLY A 230 -12.28 1.30 7.08
N ILE A 231 -11.11 1.92 6.88
CA ILE A 231 -10.93 3.37 7.10
C ILE A 231 -11.32 4.08 5.82
N TRP A 232 -12.29 4.99 5.93
CA TRP A 232 -12.71 5.80 4.79
C TRP A 232 -11.92 7.09 4.76
N GLU A 233 -11.30 7.37 3.61
CA GLU A 233 -10.72 8.68 3.36
C GLU A 233 -11.63 9.47 2.40
N SER A 234 -12.04 10.66 2.84
CA SER A 234 -12.97 11.51 2.11
C SER A 234 -12.23 12.72 1.49
N PRO A 235 -12.63 13.18 0.30
CA PRO A 235 -12.21 14.49 -0.20
C PRO A 235 -12.84 15.60 0.63
N THR A 236 -12.11 16.70 0.85
CA THR A 236 -12.67 17.94 1.43
C THR A 236 -13.54 18.69 0.42
N LYS A 237 -14.44 19.56 0.91
CA LYS A 237 -15.27 20.47 0.09
C LYS A 237 -14.47 21.26 -0.96
N ASP A 238 -13.31 21.81 -0.61
CA ASP A 238 -12.44 22.57 -1.54
C ASP A 238 -11.79 21.67 -2.61
N SER A 239 -11.60 20.38 -2.28
CA SER A 239 -10.98 19.39 -3.16
C SER A 239 -11.95 18.67 -4.08
N LYS A 240 -13.27 18.92 -3.99
CA LYS A 240 -14.27 18.41 -4.96
C LYS A 240 -13.98 18.83 -6.42
N LYS A 241 -13.06 19.79 -6.63
CA LYS A 241 -12.54 20.24 -7.92
C LYS A 241 -11.27 19.52 -8.40
N LYS A 242 -10.66 18.68 -7.58
CA LYS A 242 -9.43 17.94 -7.88
C LYS A 242 -9.79 16.46 -7.91
N GLU A 243 -9.75 15.86 -9.09
CA GLU A 243 -10.23 14.49 -9.37
C GLU A 243 -9.54 13.35 -8.61
N TRP A 244 -8.64 13.69 -7.70
CA TRP A 244 -7.94 12.70 -6.92
C TRP A 244 -7.17 13.26 -5.74
N SER A 245 -7.84 13.43 -4.61
CA SER A 245 -7.16 13.11 -3.37
C SER A 245 -8.15 12.96 -2.23
N PRO A 246 -8.20 11.80 -1.56
CA PRO A 246 -8.68 11.79 -0.20
C PRO A 246 -7.81 12.75 0.64
N ARG A 247 -8.47 13.50 1.51
CA ARG A 247 -7.87 14.60 2.27
C ARG A 247 -8.04 14.40 3.75
N THR A 248 -9.13 13.78 4.17
CA THR A 248 -9.41 13.58 5.59
C THR A 248 -9.82 12.15 5.87
N PHE A 249 -9.44 11.67 7.04
CA PHE A 249 -9.83 10.36 7.52
C PHE A 249 -9.83 10.34 9.04
N GLU A 250 -10.52 9.34 9.60
CA GLU A 250 -10.59 9.11 11.04
C GLU A 250 -10.00 7.74 11.36
N VAL A 251 -9.14 7.68 12.37
CA VAL A 251 -8.59 6.44 12.90
C VAL A 251 -8.63 6.52 14.42
N GLU A 252 -9.23 5.53 15.06
CA GLU A 252 -9.22 5.41 16.53
C GLU A 252 -9.75 6.66 17.25
N GLY A 253 -10.78 7.30 16.69
CA GLY A 253 -11.41 8.51 17.24
C GLY A 253 -10.62 9.80 17.04
N ARG A 254 -9.52 9.78 16.29
CA ARG A 254 -8.71 10.95 15.91
C ARG A 254 -8.92 11.31 14.44
N TYR A 255 -8.92 12.61 14.16
CA TYR A 255 -9.15 13.16 12.83
C TYR A 255 -7.86 13.64 12.21
N PHE A 256 -7.71 13.40 10.91
CA PHE A 256 -6.50 13.73 10.19
C PHE A 256 -6.81 14.47 8.89
N VAL A 257 -5.88 15.32 8.47
CA VAL A 257 -5.97 16.05 7.21
C VAL A 257 -4.63 16.11 6.47
N TRP A 258 -4.67 15.83 5.17
CA TRP A 258 -3.58 16.07 4.23
C TRP A 258 -3.64 17.50 3.69
N LYS A 259 -2.55 18.26 3.80
CA LYS A 259 -2.44 19.65 3.31
C LYS A 259 -1.12 19.87 2.56
N ASN A 260 -1.14 20.79 1.58
CA ASN A 260 0.08 21.28 0.93
C ASN A 260 0.74 22.34 1.83
N GLU A 261 2.04 22.20 2.13
CA GLU A 261 2.75 23.15 3.01
C GLU A 261 2.77 24.59 2.45
N ASP A 262 2.81 24.73 1.12
CA ASP A 262 2.87 26.06 0.48
C ASP A 262 1.53 26.81 0.53
N GLY A 263 0.44 26.18 0.99
CA GLY A 263 -0.94 26.71 0.93
C GLY A 263 -1.47 26.95 -0.49
N LYS A 264 -0.57 26.96 -1.47
CA LYS A 264 -0.84 26.96 -2.90
C LYS A 264 -1.09 25.54 -3.30
N ASP A 265 -2.36 25.26 -3.48
CA ASP A 265 -2.77 24.21 -4.40
C ASP A 265 -1.95 24.36 -5.68
N ALA A 266 -1.11 23.36 -5.99
CA ALA A 266 -0.48 23.22 -7.28
C ALA A 266 -1.58 23.39 -8.34
N GLY A 267 -1.67 24.60 -8.87
CA GLY A 267 -2.71 24.99 -9.79
C GLY A 267 -2.56 24.18 -11.07
N LEU A 268 -3.55 24.29 -11.95
CA LEU A 268 -3.59 23.71 -13.30
C LEU A 268 -2.27 23.86 -14.12
N LEU A 269 -1.39 24.78 -13.72
CA LEU A 269 -0.14 25.15 -14.38
C LEU A 269 1.13 24.52 -13.78
N SER A 270 1.14 24.03 -12.53
CA SER A 270 2.30 23.31 -11.97
C SER A 270 2.03 21.80 -11.98
N LYS A 271 2.28 21.14 -13.12
CA LYS A 271 2.10 19.69 -13.34
C LYS A 271 3.00 18.77 -12.49
N LYS A 272 3.70 19.29 -11.48
CA LYS A 272 4.63 18.50 -10.66
C LYS A 272 3.88 18.01 -9.42
N TRP A 273 3.91 16.70 -9.22
CA TRP A 273 3.48 16.10 -7.95
C TRP A 273 4.24 16.72 -6.79
N GLY A 274 3.57 16.78 -5.65
CA GLY A 274 4.14 17.11 -4.36
C GLY A 274 3.54 16.16 -3.35
N PHE A 275 4.36 15.71 -2.40
CA PHE A 275 3.82 15.07 -1.21
C PHE A 275 3.06 16.12 -0.41
N GLU A 276 1.95 15.70 0.18
CA GLU A 276 1.26 16.50 1.17
C GLU A 276 1.70 16.11 2.56
N THR A 277 1.57 17.09 3.45
CA THR A 277 1.87 16.94 4.85
C THR A 277 0.59 16.55 5.60
N LEU A 278 0.70 15.51 6.42
CA LEU A 278 -0.36 15.06 7.32
C LEU A 278 -0.32 15.85 8.62
N TYR A 279 -1.50 16.26 9.05
CA TYR A 279 -1.74 16.87 10.35
C TYR A 279 -2.89 16.17 11.05
N GLU A 280 -2.86 16.18 12.37
CA GLU A 280 -4.02 15.85 13.20
C GLU A 280 -4.93 17.08 13.35
N THR A 281 -6.24 16.88 13.50
CA THR A 281 -7.21 17.95 13.71
C THR A 281 -8.16 17.69 14.89
N THR A 282 -8.73 18.77 15.44
CA THR A 282 -9.69 18.70 16.57
C THR A 282 -11.00 17.96 16.24
N LYS A 283 -11.39 17.98 14.96
CA LYS A 283 -12.59 17.34 14.39
C LYS A 283 -12.38 17.12 12.91
N SER A 284 -13.34 16.49 12.22
CA SER A 284 -13.29 16.34 10.76
C SER A 284 -13.08 17.69 10.07
N ALA A 285 -12.26 17.74 9.01
CA ALA A 285 -12.00 19.01 8.33
C ALA A 285 -13.26 19.59 7.65
N ASP A 286 -14.23 18.74 7.28
CA ASP A 286 -15.51 19.20 6.72
C ASP A 286 -16.38 19.95 7.74
N GLU A 287 -16.08 19.78 9.03
CA GLU A 287 -16.69 20.47 10.17
C GLU A 287 -15.84 21.66 10.66
N GLY A 288 -14.79 22.02 9.91
CA GLY A 288 -13.89 23.12 10.26
C GLY A 288 -12.90 22.79 11.37
N GLY A 289 -12.36 21.57 11.38
CA GLY A 289 -11.31 21.16 12.32
C GLY A 289 -10.03 21.97 12.20
N GLU A 290 -9.48 22.37 13.35
CA GLU A 290 -8.20 23.08 13.45
C GLU A 290 -7.05 22.07 13.61
N ILE A 291 -5.89 22.40 13.06
CA ILE A 291 -4.69 21.55 13.19
C ILE A 291 -4.23 21.53 14.64
N VAL A 292 -3.99 20.33 15.17
CA VAL A 292 -3.41 20.14 16.50
C VAL A 292 -2.02 19.53 16.38
N GLY A 293 -1.02 20.27 16.87
CA GLY A 293 0.37 19.82 16.86
C GLY A 293 1.12 20.03 15.53
N GLU A 294 2.29 19.39 15.45
CA GLU A 294 3.18 19.45 14.29
C GLU A 294 2.82 18.39 13.23
N LYS A 295 3.56 18.42 12.12
CA LYS A 295 3.43 17.44 11.04
C LYS A 295 3.69 16.01 11.50
N LEU A 296 2.81 15.10 11.07
CA LEU A 296 2.91 13.66 11.35
C LEU A 296 3.58 12.88 10.22
N ALA A 297 3.38 13.30 8.98
CA ALA A 297 4.01 12.69 7.81
C ALA A 297 4.17 13.70 6.68
N TRP A 298 5.25 13.61 5.92
CA TRP A 298 5.54 14.48 4.77
C TRP A 298 6.51 13.78 3.83
N GLY A 299 6.74 14.32 2.63
CA GLY A 299 7.68 13.69 1.70
C GLY A 299 8.34 14.64 0.74
N LYS A 300 9.30 14.11 -0.02
CA LYS A 300 9.96 14.81 -1.12
C LYS A 300 10.10 13.90 -2.33
N ILE A 301 10.12 14.52 -3.50
CA ILE A 301 10.55 13.86 -4.73
C ILE A 301 12.08 13.99 -4.82
N GLY A 302 12.79 12.88 -4.98
CA GLY A 302 14.22 12.90 -5.23
C GLY A 302 14.56 13.57 -6.57
N GLY A 303 15.76 14.15 -6.67
CA GLY A 303 16.22 14.93 -7.84
C GLY A 303 16.18 14.19 -9.19
N LYS A 304 16.39 14.95 -10.28
CA LYS A 304 16.21 14.53 -11.68
C LYS A 304 16.78 13.14 -11.97
N GLY A 305 15.91 12.15 -12.16
CA GLY A 305 16.19 11.00 -13.04
C GLY A 305 15.97 9.58 -12.52
N LYS A 306 15.56 9.32 -11.26
CA LYS A 306 15.53 7.91 -10.77
C LYS A 306 14.32 7.42 -9.98
N GLY A 307 13.16 8.10 -10.00
CA GLY A 307 11.95 7.53 -9.35
C GLY A 307 12.21 7.10 -7.90
N LYS A 308 13.00 7.90 -7.17
CA LYS A 308 13.31 7.72 -5.76
C LYS A 308 12.56 8.80 -5.01
N TRP A 309 11.59 8.40 -4.21
CA TRP A 309 10.83 9.30 -3.36
C TRP A 309 11.15 9.01 -1.91
N THR A 310 11.02 10.02 -1.06
CA THR A 310 11.23 9.86 0.37
C THR A 310 9.97 10.31 1.08
N ILE A 311 9.46 9.48 1.99
CA ILE A 311 8.41 9.84 2.94
C ILE A 311 8.97 9.71 4.35
N TRP A 312 8.70 10.72 5.16
CA TRP A 312 9.00 10.71 6.59
C TRP A 312 7.71 10.58 7.36
N VAL A 313 7.74 9.79 8.42
CA VAL A 313 6.61 9.57 9.32
C VAL A 313 7.12 9.72 10.76
N LYS A 314 6.37 10.39 11.62
CA LYS A 314 6.72 10.51 13.04
C LYS A 314 6.81 9.13 13.70
N GLU A 315 7.82 8.93 14.54
CA GLU A 315 7.90 7.70 15.33
C GLU A 315 6.81 7.68 16.43
N GLY A 316 6.52 6.49 16.97
CA GLY A 316 5.55 6.32 18.05
C GLY A 316 4.09 6.21 17.62
N LEU A 317 3.78 6.40 16.32
CA LEU A 317 2.44 6.12 15.79
C LEU A 317 2.14 4.62 15.84
N THR A 318 0.87 4.28 16.04
CA THR A 318 0.39 2.89 15.96
C THR A 318 0.72 2.31 14.59
N LEU A 319 0.99 1.00 14.54
CA LEU A 319 1.31 0.32 13.30
C LEU A 319 0.17 0.49 12.28
N LYS A 320 -1.08 0.30 12.71
CA LYS A 320 -2.28 0.60 11.91
C LYS A 320 -2.29 2.01 11.29
N LEU A 321 -2.07 3.07 12.08
CA LEU A 321 -2.06 4.44 11.55
C LEU A 321 -0.88 4.65 10.60
N LYS A 322 0.31 4.12 10.93
CA LYS A 322 1.49 4.22 10.08
C LYS A 322 1.28 3.58 8.71
N GLU A 323 0.72 2.37 8.68
CA GLU A 323 0.43 1.67 7.44
C GLU A 323 -0.63 2.39 6.61
N GLN A 324 -1.67 2.97 7.25
CA GLN A 324 -2.65 3.84 6.60
C GLN A 324 -1.99 5.05 5.93
N ILE A 325 -1.12 5.76 6.65
CA ILE A 325 -0.40 6.94 6.14
C ILE A 325 0.44 6.58 4.90
N LEU A 326 1.23 5.51 5.01
CA LEU A 326 2.11 5.06 3.92
C LEU A 326 1.31 4.57 2.72
N ALA A 327 0.26 3.77 2.94
CA ALA A 327 -0.59 3.25 1.88
C ALA A 327 -1.31 4.37 1.13
N SER A 328 -1.81 5.40 1.82
CA SER A 328 -2.46 6.57 1.21
C SER A 328 -1.46 7.31 0.31
N GLN A 329 -0.29 7.69 0.83
CA GLN A 329 0.69 8.47 0.07
C GLN A 329 1.30 7.72 -1.11
N VAL A 330 1.59 6.42 -0.95
CA VAL A 330 2.18 5.63 -2.04
C VAL A 330 1.14 5.38 -3.13
N SER A 331 -0.11 5.08 -2.76
CA SER A 331 -1.20 4.94 -3.74
C SER A 331 -1.37 6.23 -4.54
N ARG A 332 -1.27 7.38 -3.85
CA ARG A 332 -1.29 8.71 -4.48
C ARG A 332 -0.11 8.96 -5.40
N LEU A 333 1.08 8.55 -5.01
CA LEU A 333 2.24 8.61 -5.88
C LEU A 333 2.07 7.74 -7.15
N MET A 334 1.45 6.57 -7.03
CA MET A 334 1.30 5.61 -8.13
C MET A 334 0.45 6.14 -9.29
N ARG A 335 -0.79 6.59 -9.07
CA ARG A 335 -1.61 7.12 -10.19
C ARG A 335 -0.97 8.36 -10.80
N TRP A 336 -0.32 9.20 -9.99
CA TRP A 336 0.36 10.37 -10.56
C TRP A 336 1.52 9.96 -11.46
N SER A 337 2.34 9.00 -11.04
CA SER A 337 3.50 8.55 -11.82
C SER A 337 3.14 7.62 -12.99
N MET A 338 1.95 7.00 -12.94
CA MET A 338 1.46 6.02 -13.92
C MET A 338 0.02 6.35 -14.37
N PRO A 339 -0.24 7.51 -14.99
CA PRO A 339 -1.59 7.85 -15.46
C PRO A 339 -1.97 6.95 -16.66
N PRO A 340 -3.23 6.50 -16.79
CA PRO A 340 -3.68 5.82 -18.00
C PRO A 340 -3.56 6.72 -19.23
N ILE A 341 -3.47 6.12 -20.41
CA ILE A 341 -3.31 6.85 -21.69
C ILE A 341 -4.50 7.78 -21.95
N LYS A 342 -5.69 7.39 -21.49
CA LYS A 342 -6.92 8.18 -21.59
C LYS A 342 -7.14 9.11 -20.38
N ASP A 343 -6.25 9.22 -19.39
CA ASP A 343 -6.50 10.04 -18.17
C ASP A 343 -6.55 11.55 -18.43
N LEU A 344 -6.09 12.03 -19.58
CA LEU A 344 -6.12 13.47 -19.86
C LEU A 344 -7.51 13.97 -20.32
N ALA A 345 -8.47 13.07 -20.58
CA ALA A 345 -9.86 13.43 -20.95
C ALA A 345 -10.91 12.30 -20.74
N GLY A 346 -10.53 11.13 -20.21
CA GLY A 346 -11.25 9.87 -20.42
C GLY A 346 -12.03 9.30 -19.24
N VAL A 347 -11.75 9.74 -18.00
CA VAL A 347 -12.58 9.39 -16.84
C VAL A 347 -14.01 9.90 -17.04
N GLU A 348 -14.16 11.03 -17.74
CA GLU A 348 -15.44 11.62 -18.14
C GLU A 348 -16.23 10.75 -19.14
N LYS A 349 -15.57 10.06 -20.08
CA LYS A 349 -16.23 9.31 -21.16
C LYS A 349 -16.42 7.82 -20.89
N ALA A 350 -15.49 7.16 -20.18
CA ALA A 350 -15.61 5.73 -19.88
C ALA A 350 -16.83 5.44 -18.99
N THR A 351 -17.16 6.36 -18.08
CA THR A 351 -18.33 6.26 -17.20
C THR A 351 -19.65 6.46 -17.95
N LEU A 352 -19.67 7.27 -19.01
CA LEU A 352 -20.82 7.45 -19.92
C LEU A 352 -21.08 6.21 -20.78
N ALA A 353 -20.03 5.51 -21.24
CA ALA A 353 -20.18 4.31 -22.04
C ALA A 353 -20.71 3.12 -21.20
N LEU A 354 -20.24 2.95 -19.95
CA LEU A 354 -20.69 1.85 -19.10
C LEU A 354 -22.13 2.02 -18.59
N THR A 355 -22.57 3.27 -18.35
CA THR A 355 -23.97 3.57 -17.99
C THR A 355 -24.93 3.50 -19.18
N ALA A 356 -24.48 3.81 -20.39
CA ALA A 356 -25.29 3.63 -21.61
C ALA A 356 -25.54 2.15 -21.93
N VAL A 357 -24.54 1.28 -21.74
CA VAL A 357 -24.66 -0.16 -22.02
C VAL A 357 -25.54 -0.87 -20.97
N THR A 358 -25.45 -0.51 -19.69
CA THR A 358 -26.33 -1.08 -18.66
C THR A 358 -27.76 -0.54 -18.72
N GLY A 359 -27.95 0.72 -19.13
CA GLY A 359 -29.29 1.28 -19.38
C GLY A 359 -30.03 0.63 -20.55
N LEU A 360 -29.32 0.26 -21.63
CA LEU A 360 -29.90 -0.44 -22.78
C LEU A 360 -30.28 -1.89 -22.48
N VAL A 361 -29.50 -2.59 -21.65
CA VAL A 361 -29.82 -3.98 -21.23
C VAL A 361 -31.01 -4.02 -20.27
N ALA A 362 -31.16 -3.01 -19.40
CA ALA A 362 -32.31 -2.91 -18.49
C ALA A 362 -33.63 -2.54 -19.19
N LEU A 363 -33.57 -1.75 -20.28
CA LEU A 363 -34.77 -1.41 -21.07
C LEU A 363 -35.21 -2.52 -22.03
N GLY A 364 -34.29 -3.38 -22.50
CA GLY A 364 -34.63 -4.53 -23.33
C GLY A 364 -35.35 -5.66 -22.57
N GLY A 365 -35.14 -5.78 -21.26
CA GLY A 365 -35.80 -6.78 -20.41
C GLY A 365 -37.17 -6.38 -19.87
N LEU A 366 -37.58 -5.13 -20.04
CA LEU A 366 -38.89 -4.59 -19.60
C LEU A 366 -39.90 -4.42 -20.74
N LEU A 367 -39.49 -4.72 -21.98
CA LEU A 367 -40.32 -4.66 -23.19
C LEU A 367 -40.39 -6.03 -23.92
N GLY A 368 -40.07 -7.12 -23.21
CA GLY A 368 -40.20 -8.50 -23.70
C GLY A 368 -41.36 -9.23 -23.05
#